data_AF-A0A358Y5J1-F1
#
_entry.id   AF-A0A358Y5J1-F1
#
_cell.length_a   1.000
_cell.length_b   1.000
_cell.length_c   1.000
_cell.angle_alpha   90.00
_cell.angle_beta   90.00
_cell.angle_gamma   90.00
#
_symmetry.space_group_name_H-M   'P 1'
#
loop_
_entity.id
_entity.type
_entity.pdbx_description
1 polymer ?
#
loop_
_entity_poly.entity_id
_entity_poly.type
_entity_poly.pdbx_seq_one_letter_code
_entity_poly.pdbx_strand_id
1 'polypeptide(L)'
;MTYYSRGALLAAVFDAMIIEHSKGKQCLDHALQYLYMVYFVQEKRGFTENELKLTLEQFTGRDLTSFFEKYINGTEIIPYASIFDKVGVTVKDATTETYSFGATFTTSDGNVTVKSVRANSAAELCGLSVGDEILGCNGYRADQYFLEDIISEMGALEKAELLVSRDQKLFSISINNSLYVKPQFHFSANSTSSNASLYNYWLR
;
A
#
# COMPACT_ATOMS: atom_id res chain seq x y z
N MET A 1 -2.80 -0.47 -2.63
CA MET A 1 -1.83 -1.56 -2.89
C MET A 1 -2.59 -2.78 -3.35
N THR A 2 -2.10 -3.49 -4.37
CA THR A 2 -2.70 -4.77 -4.78
C THR A 2 -2.29 -5.86 -3.79
N TYR A 3 -3.02 -6.97 -3.79
CA TYR A 3 -2.65 -8.15 -3.01
C TYR A 3 -1.28 -8.72 -3.44
N TYR A 4 -0.88 -8.54 -4.69
CA TYR A 4 0.46 -8.92 -5.16
C TYR A 4 1.58 -8.09 -4.52
N SER A 5 1.47 -6.76 -4.55
CA SER A 5 2.51 -5.90 -3.96
C SER A 5 2.59 -6.08 -2.44
N ARG A 6 1.43 -6.20 -1.78
CA ARG A 6 1.39 -6.44 -0.33
C ARG A 6 1.92 -7.84 0.02
N GLY A 7 1.56 -8.86 -0.77
CA GLY A 7 2.02 -10.23 -0.58
C GLY A 7 3.54 -10.36 -0.76
N ALA A 8 4.12 -9.72 -1.77
CA ALA A 8 5.57 -9.70 -1.97
C ALA A 8 6.31 -9.04 -0.80
N LEU A 9 5.78 -7.94 -0.27
CA LEU A 9 6.36 -7.27 0.89
C LEU A 9 6.26 -8.12 2.17
N LEU A 10 5.12 -8.78 2.39
CA LEU A 10 4.95 -9.72 3.50
C LEU A 10 5.90 -10.92 3.38
N ALA A 11 6.09 -11.46 2.17
CA ALA A 11 7.06 -12.51 1.91
C ALA A 11 8.49 -12.07 2.29
N ALA A 12 8.90 -10.88 1.86
CA ALA A 12 10.20 -10.30 2.24
C ALA A 12 10.34 -10.12 3.76
N VAL A 13 9.26 -9.71 4.44
CA VAL A 13 9.22 -9.56 5.90
C VAL A 13 9.39 -10.91 6.61
N PHE A 14 8.63 -11.93 6.21
CA PHE A 14 8.76 -13.26 6.80
C PHE A 14 10.13 -13.88 6.52
N ASP A 15 10.66 -13.68 5.32
CA ASP A 15 11.99 -14.15 4.95
C ASP A 15 13.07 -13.54 5.86
N ALA A 16 13.05 -12.22 6.06
CA ALA A 16 13.95 -11.54 6.99
C ALA A 16 13.79 -12.07 8.43
N MET A 17 12.57 -12.33 8.89
CA MET A 17 12.31 -12.90 10.22
C MET A 17 12.88 -14.32 10.39
N ILE A 18 12.76 -15.16 9.36
CA ILE A 18 13.27 -16.55 9.37
C ILE A 18 14.80 -16.55 9.31
N ILE A 19 15.40 -15.71 8.48
CA ILE A 19 16.86 -15.56 8.37
C ILE A 19 17.45 -15.08 9.70
N GLU A 20 16.82 -14.10 10.32
CA GLU A 20 17.22 -13.58 11.63
C GLU A 20 17.14 -14.67 12.71
N HIS A 21 16.04 -15.41 12.76
CA HIS A 21 15.82 -16.47 13.75
C HIS A 21 16.82 -17.63 13.57
N SER A 22 16.97 -18.09 12.33
CA SER A 22 17.84 -19.23 11.97
C SER A 22 19.33 -18.87 11.88
N LYS A 23 19.69 -17.58 12.03
CA LYS A 23 21.04 -17.04 11.84
C LYS A 23 21.60 -17.36 10.45
N GLY A 24 20.79 -17.15 9.42
CA GLY A 24 21.17 -17.33 8.01
C GLY A 24 21.28 -18.79 7.60
N LYS A 25 20.50 -19.68 8.22
CA LYS A 25 20.45 -21.12 7.87
C LYS A 25 19.20 -21.48 7.09
N GLN A 26 18.10 -20.77 7.32
CA GLN A 26 16.81 -20.96 6.67
C GLN A 26 16.28 -19.62 6.13
N CYS A 27 15.38 -19.72 5.16
CA CYS A 27 14.66 -18.64 4.51
C CYS A 27 13.21 -19.07 4.26
N LEU A 28 12.37 -18.17 3.76
CA LEU A 28 10.97 -18.43 3.45
C LEU A 28 10.79 -19.62 2.51
N ASP A 29 11.70 -19.85 1.56
CA ASP A 29 11.64 -21.01 0.67
C ASP A 29 11.62 -22.33 1.43
N HIS A 30 12.33 -22.42 2.56
CA HIS A 30 12.31 -23.63 3.39
C HIS A 30 10.94 -23.85 4.03
N ALA A 31 10.26 -22.78 4.45
CA ALA A 31 8.90 -22.85 4.97
C ALA A 31 7.90 -23.24 3.86
N LEU A 32 8.05 -22.68 2.66
CA LEU A 32 7.23 -23.03 1.50
C LEU A 32 7.44 -24.49 1.05
N GLN A 33 8.68 -24.96 1.03
CA GLN A 33 9.01 -26.37 0.76
C GLN A 33 8.40 -27.29 1.82
N TYR A 34 8.41 -26.89 3.09
CA TYR A 34 7.77 -27.64 4.16
C TYR A 34 6.25 -27.74 3.93
N LEU A 35 5.57 -26.61 3.66
CA LEU A 35 4.14 -26.61 3.33
C LEU A 35 3.81 -27.51 2.15
N TYR A 36 4.61 -27.44 1.09
CA TYR A 36 4.44 -28.27 -0.10
C TYR A 36 4.60 -29.76 0.23
N MET A 37 5.65 -30.12 0.95
CA MET A 37 5.91 -31.52 1.32
C MET A 37 4.79 -32.08 2.20
N VAL A 38 4.39 -31.37 3.26
CA VAL A 38 3.40 -31.86 4.22
C VAL A 38 2.02 -31.92 3.59
N TYR A 39 1.51 -30.79 3.11
CA TYR A 39 0.11 -30.72 2.72
C TYR A 39 -0.15 -31.28 1.33
N PHE A 40 0.69 -30.94 0.35
CA PHE A 40 0.48 -31.38 -1.02
C PHE A 40 0.99 -32.81 -1.26
N VAL A 41 2.24 -33.12 -0.89
CA VAL A 41 2.82 -34.45 -1.20
C VAL A 41 2.29 -35.53 -0.26
N GLN A 42 2.31 -35.31 1.06
CA GLN A 42 1.93 -36.34 2.03
C GLN A 42 0.41 -36.41 2.22
N GLU A 43 -0.25 -35.27 2.47
CA GLU A 43 -1.70 -35.24 2.73
C GLU A 43 -2.57 -35.14 1.47
N LYS A 44 -1.97 -34.87 0.29
CA LYS A 44 -2.65 -34.79 -1.01
C LYS A 44 -3.75 -33.71 -1.06
N ARG A 45 -3.51 -32.57 -0.42
CA ARG A 45 -4.41 -31.41 -0.40
C ARG A 45 -3.65 -30.07 -0.33
N GLY A 46 -4.37 -28.96 -0.35
CA GLY A 46 -3.80 -27.65 0.00
C GLY A 46 -3.70 -27.46 1.52
N PHE A 47 -2.96 -26.44 1.95
CA PHE A 47 -2.92 -25.98 3.33
C PHE A 47 -4.03 -24.95 3.60
N THR A 48 -4.44 -24.86 4.87
CA THR A 48 -5.34 -23.81 5.38
C THR A 48 -4.55 -22.59 5.85
N GLU A 49 -5.22 -21.45 6.03
CA GLU A 49 -4.59 -20.24 6.56
C GLU A 49 -3.93 -20.46 7.94
N ASN A 50 -4.58 -21.22 8.81
CA ASN A 50 -4.05 -21.55 10.12
C ASN A 50 -2.78 -22.41 10.03
N GLU A 51 -2.74 -23.35 9.08
CA GLU A 51 -1.55 -24.19 8.84
C GLU A 51 -0.38 -23.39 8.27
N LEU A 52 -0.66 -22.41 7.40
CA LEU A 52 0.34 -21.44 6.95
C LEU A 52 0.89 -20.64 8.14
N LYS A 53 0.01 -20.09 8.98
CA LYS A 53 0.39 -19.32 10.16
C LYS A 53 1.29 -20.15 11.09
N LEU A 54 0.84 -21.36 11.47
CA LEU A 54 1.62 -22.26 12.33
C LEU A 54 2.98 -22.62 11.74
N THR A 55 3.05 -22.83 10.43
CA THR A 55 4.33 -23.08 9.76
C THR A 55 5.24 -21.85 9.85
N LEU A 56 4.72 -20.65 9.60
CA LEU A 56 5.51 -19.43 9.73
C LEU A 56 5.97 -19.20 11.17
N GLU A 57 5.15 -19.50 12.18
CA GLU A 57 5.53 -19.44 13.60
C GLU A 57 6.68 -20.40 13.92
N GLN A 58 6.61 -21.62 13.38
CA GLN A 58 7.68 -22.61 13.52
C GLN A 58 9.02 -22.10 12.96
N PHE A 59 9.01 -21.50 11.77
CA PHE A 59 10.24 -21.04 11.11
C PHE A 59 10.75 -19.68 11.64
N THR A 60 9.85 -18.82 12.13
CA THR A 60 10.22 -17.51 12.70
C THR A 60 10.51 -17.58 14.21
N GLY A 61 10.18 -18.69 14.86
CA GLY A 61 10.39 -18.96 16.28
C GLY A 61 9.61 -18.06 17.23
N ARG A 62 8.46 -17.53 16.79
CA ARG A 62 7.65 -16.56 17.54
C ARG A 62 6.17 -16.75 17.25
N ASP A 63 5.30 -16.38 18.20
CA ASP A 63 3.85 -16.27 17.97
C ASP A 63 3.56 -15.12 17.00
N LEU A 64 2.77 -15.39 15.98
CA LEU A 64 2.41 -14.45 14.92
C LEU A 64 0.94 -14.02 15.02
N THR A 65 0.22 -14.39 16.08
CA THR A 65 -1.19 -14.00 16.26
C THR A 65 -1.41 -12.50 16.12
N SER A 66 -0.68 -11.69 16.91
CA SER A 66 -0.80 -10.23 16.82
C SER A 66 -0.30 -9.67 15.47
N PHE A 67 0.68 -10.32 14.85
CA PHE A 67 1.19 -9.91 13.54
C PHE A 67 0.12 -10.09 12.46
N PHE A 68 -0.57 -11.23 12.45
CA PHE A 68 -1.65 -11.51 11.51
C PHE A 68 -2.82 -10.53 11.70
N GLU A 69 -3.23 -10.30 12.95
CA GLU A 69 -4.32 -9.36 13.26
C GLU A 69 -4.02 -7.94 12.76
N LYS A 70 -2.82 -7.42 13.01
CA LYS A 70 -2.47 -6.04 12.67
C LYS A 70 -2.10 -5.82 11.20
N TYR A 71 -1.31 -6.72 10.64
CA TYR A 71 -0.58 -6.46 9.39
C TYR A 71 -1.04 -7.30 8.20
N ILE A 72 -1.78 -8.39 8.43
CA ILE A 72 -2.40 -9.19 7.37
C ILE A 72 -3.88 -8.85 7.29
N ASN A 73 -4.61 -9.05 8.39
CA ASN A 73 -6.04 -8.81 8.51
C ASN A 73 -6.39 -7.34 8.84
N GLY A 74 -5.42 -6.59 9.35
CA GLY A 74 -5.56 -5.17 9.65
C GLY A 74 -4.99 -4.26 8.56
N THR A 75 -4.98 -2.97 8.85
CA THR A 75 -4.50 -1.90 7.96
C THR A 75 -3.27 -1.17 8.53
N GLU A 76 -2.69 -1.68 9.61
CA GLU A 76 -1.50 -1.09 10.22
C GLU A 76 -0.27 -1.29 9.32
N ILE A 77 0.66 -0.33 9.39
CA ILE A 77 1.94 -0.42 8.67
C ILE A 77 2.91 -1.25 9.50
N ILE A 78 3.54 -2.24 8.86
CA ILE A 78 4.55 -3.08 9.49
C ILE A 78 5.75 -2.23 9.92
N PRO A 79 6.33 -2.45 11.11
CA PRO A 79 7.51 -1.71 11.57
C PRO A 79 8.77 -2.20 10.84
N TYR A 80 8.89 -1.86 9.56
CA TYR A 80 9.90 -2.39 8.63
C TYR A 80 11.34 -2.26 9.17
N ALA A 81 11.72 -1.08 9.69
CA ALA A 81 13.06 -0.86 10.24
C ALA A 81 13.43 -1.90 11.29
N SER A 82 12.55 -2.16 12.26
CA SER A 82 12.79 -3.12 13.35
C SER A 82 13.03 -4.57 12.90
N ILE A 83 12.55 -4.92 11.71
CA ILE A 83 12.67 -6.26 11.12
C ILE A 83 13.90 -6.32 10.23
N PHE A 84 14.01 -5.38 9.29
CA PHE A 84 15.03 -5.37 8.25
C PHE A 84 16.42 -4.97 8.76
N ASP A 85 16.51 -4.15 9.81
CA ASP A 85 17.80 -3.80 10.44
C ASP A 85 18.53 -5.05 10.96
N LYS A 86 17.76 -6.08 11.38
CA LYS A 86 18.31 -7.35 11.88
C LYS A 86 18.94 -8.22 10.80
N VAL A 87 18.65 -7.94 9.52
CA VAL A 87 19.26 -8.60 8.36
C VAL A 87 20.14 -7.64 7.56
N GLY A 88 20.57 -6.52 8.17
CA GLY A 88 21.53 -5.59 7.56
C GLY A 88 20.94 -4.65 6.52
N VAL A 89 19.64 -4.36 6.61
CA VAL A 89 18.95 -3.44 5.70
C VAL A 89 18.35 -2.30 6.51
N THR A 90 18.87 -1.10 6.32
CA THR A 90 18.30 0.10 6.94
C THR A 90 17.04 0.52 6.21
N VAL A 91 15.96 0.74 6.95
CA VAL A 91 14.71 1.30 6.41
C VAL A 91 14.47 2.69 6.96
N LYS A 92 14.51 3.69 6.08
CA LYS A 92 14.18 5.07 6.42
C LYS A 92 12.72 5.35 6.11
N ASP A 93 11.98 5.79 7.12
CA ASP A 93 10.65 6.37 6.93
C ASP A 93 10.80 7.75 6.25
N ALA A 94 10.21 7.87 5.07
CA ALA A 94 10.11 9.09 4.28
C ALA A 94 8.65 9.44 4.00
N THR A 95 7.76 9.01 4.90
CA THR A 95 6.35 9.39 4.89
C THR A 95 6.23 10.90 4.81
N THR A 96 5.41 11.35 3.87
CA THR A 96 5.13 12.77 3.64
C THR A 96 3.67 13.04 3.93
N GLU A 97 3.39 14.23 4.41
CA GLU A 97 2.04 14.74 4.49
C GLU A 97 1.84 15.73 3.35
N THR A 98 0.75 15.56 2.61
CA THR A 98 0.41 16.43 1.49
C THR A 98 -1.09 16.66 1.47
N TYR A 99 -1.51 17.79 0.93
CA TYR A 99 -2.91 18.05 0.67
C TYR A 99 -3.33 17.31 -0.60
N SER A 100 -4.42 16.56 -0.51
CA SER A 100 -4.92 15.76 -1.63
C SER A 100 -6.43 15.73 -1.66
N PHE A 101 -6.99 15.93 -2.85
CA PHE A 101 -8.41 15.75 -3.11
C PHE A 101 -8.79 14.26 -3.15
N GLY A 102 -7.90 13.42 -3.69
CA GLY A 102 -8.09 11.97 -3.77
C GLY A 102 -8.99 11.49 -4.89
N ALA A 103 -9.16 12.28 -5.96
CA ALA A 103 -9.68 11.80 -7.24
C ALA A 103 -8.60 11.84 -8.32
N THR A 104 -8.74 11.00 -9.35
CA THR A 104 -7.99 11.14 -10.61
C THR A 104 -8.95 11.33 -11.76
N PHE A 105 -8.52 12.06 -12.78
CA PHE A 105 -9.33 12.38 -13.95
C PHE A 105 -8.73 11.73 -15.19
N THR A 106 -9.57 11.56 -16.21
CA THR A 106 -9.14 11.11 -17.54
C THR A 106 -9.95 11.83 -18.59
N THR A 107 -9.30 12.17 -19.70
CA THR A 107 -9.98 12.75 -20.85
C THR A 107 -10.28 11.65 -21.88
N SER A 108 -11.53 11.59 -22.33
CA SER A 108 -11.95 10.77 -23.49
C SER A 108 -12.89 11.61 -24.33
N ASP A 109 -12.65 11.64 -25.65
CA ASP A 109 -13.50 12.37 -26.61
C ASP A 109 -13.72 13.86 -26.27
N GLY A 110 -12.73 14.50 -25.65
CA GLY A 110 -12.78 15.91 -25.25
C GLY A 110 -13.53 16.17 -23.93
N ASN A 111 -14.08 15.14 -23.30
CA ASN A 111 -14.74 15.22 -22.00
C ASN A 111 -13.83 14.72 -20.88
N VAL A 112 -13.79 15.45 -19.77
CA VAL A 112 -13.05 15.05 -18.59
C VAL A 112 -13.97 14.27 -17.66
N THR A 113 -13.54 13.08 -17.29
CA THR A 113 -14.31 12.20 -16.42
C THR A 113 -13.49 11.77 -15.21
N VAL A 114 -14.16 11.51 -14.09
CA VAL A 114 -13.54 10.98 -12.89
C VAL A 114 -13.19 9.51 -13.10
N LYS A 115 -11.89 9.21 -13.11
CA LYS A 115 -11.34 7.86 -13.33
C LYS A 115 -11.32 7.03 -12.05
N SER A 116 -10.96 7.64 -10.93
CA SER A 116 -10.95 6.97 -9.62
C SER A 116 -11.21 7.95 -8.51
N VAL A 117 -11.79 7.45 -7.42
CA VAL A 117 -11.97 8.16 -6.15
C VAL A 117 -11.39 7.28 -5.05
N ARG A 118 -10.52 7.84 -4.22
CA ARG A 118 -9.89 7.14 -3.10
C ARG A 118 -10.88 7.11 -1.92
N ALA A 119 -11.09 5.93 -1.35
CA ALA A 119 -11.92 5.80 -0.14
C ALA A 119 -11.42 6.69 0.99
N ASN A 120 -12.36 7.29 1.71
CA ASN A 120 -12.19 8.28 2.77
C ASN A 120 -11.40 9.54 2.35
N SER A 121 -11.37 9.89 1.06
CA SER A 121 -10.77 11.14 0.60
C SER A 121 -11.77 12.30 0.56
N ALA A 122 -11.27 13.53 0.42
CA ALA A 122 -12.12 14.70 0.24
C ALA A 122 -13.09 14.55 -0.96
N ALA A 123 -12.62 13.97 -2.07
CA ALA A 123 -13.45 13.69 -3.23
C ALA A 123 -14.63 12.73 -2.93
N GLU A 124 -14.42 11.67 -2.15
CA GLU A 124 -15.52 10.79 -1.74
C GLU A 124 -16.49 11.53 -0.82
N LEU A 125 -15.96 12.27 0.16
CA LEU A 125 -16.76 12.98 1.17
C LEU A 125 -17.59 14.12 0.57
N CYS A 126 -17.15 14.75 -0.52
CA CYS A 126 -17.94 15.75 -1.24
C CYS A 126 -18.97 15.15 -2.20
N GLY A 127 -19.01 13.82 -2.34
CA GLY A 127 -19.99 13.11 -3.16
C GLY A 127 -19.60 12.92 -4.63
N LEU A 128 -18.33 13.14 -4.98
CA LEU A 128 -17.81 12.86 -6.32
C LEU A 128 -17.75 11.34 -6.55
N SER A 129 -18.09 10.89 -7.76
CA SER A 129 -18.15 9.48 -8.12
C SER A 129 -17.38 9.17 -9.39
N VAL A 130 -16.91 7.93 -9.51
CA VAL A 130 -16.29 7.45 -10.75
C VAL A 130 -17.31 7.52 -11.89
N GLY A 131 -16.87 8.03 -13.04
CA GLY A 131 -17.72 8.25 -14.21
C GLY A 131 -18.41 9.61 -14.27
N ASP A 132 -18.33 10.42 -13.21
CA ASP A 132 -18.79 11.81 -13.25
C ASP A 132 -18.04 12.57 -14.34
N GLU A 133 -18.78 13.30 -15.17
CA GLU A 133 -18.20 14.24 -16.12
C GLU A 133 -18.04 15.61 -15.45
N ILE A 134 -16.83 16.17 -15.52
CA ILE A 134 -16.55 17.50 -15.00
C ILE A 134 -16.66 18.50 -16.13
N LEU A 135 -17.69 19.34 -16.07
CA LEU A 135 -17.94 20.36 -17.10
C LEU A 135 -17.19 21.65 -16.83
N GLY A 136 -16.95 21.99 -15.58
CA GLY A 136 -16.34 23.25 -15.21
C GLY A 136 -15.87 23.32 -13.77
N CYS A 137 -15.01 24.29 -13.48
CA CYS A 137 -14.54 24.62 -12.15
C CYS A 137 -14.54 26.14 -11.98
N ASN A 138 -15.15 26.65 -10.90
CA ASN A 138 -15.25 28.08 -10.59
C ASN A 138 -15.80 28.94 -11.76
N GLY A 139 -16.76 28.39 -12.51
CA GLY A 139 -17.38 29.07 -13.65
C GLY A 139 -16.62 29.00 -14.98
N TYR A 140 -15.43 28.37 -15.02
CA TYR A 140 -14.66 28.14 -16.25
C TYR A 140 -14.85 26.71 -16.76
N ARG A 141 -14.78 26.53 -18.09
CA ARG A 141 -14.75 25.19 -18.70
C ARG A 141 -13.51 24.45 -18.19
N ALA A 142 -13.72 23.24 -17.69
CA ALA A 142 -12.65 22.41 -17.19
C ALA A 142 -12.13 21.47 -18.27
N ASP A 143 -10.81 21.39 -18.40
CA ASP A 143 -10.12 20.25 -18.97
C ASP A 143 -9.31 19.53 -17.85
N GLN A 144 -8.69 18.40 -18.18
CA GLN A 144 -7.97 17.60 -17.18
C GLN A 144 -6.79 18.37 -16.58
N TYR A 145 -6.06 19.13 -17.40
CA TYR A 145 -4.87 19.85 -16.97
C TYR A 145 -5.25 20.98 -16.02
N PHE A 146 -6.28 21.75 -16.38
CA PHE A 146 -6.83 22.82 -15.54
C PHE A 146 -7.32 22.32 -14.17
N LEU A 147 -8.00 21.16 -14.13
CA LEU A 147 -8.44 20.58 -12.87
C LEU A 147 -7.27 20.11 -12.01
N GLU A 148 -6.29 19.44 -12.61
CA GLU A 148 -5.09 18.97 -11.92
C GLU A 148 -4.30 20.15 -11.34
N ASP A 149 -4.14 21.23 -12.10
CA ASP A 149 -3.50 22.47 -11.66
C ASP A 149 -4.24 23.08 -10.47
N ILE A 150 -5.55 23.36 -10.59
CA ILE A 150 -6.34 23.94 -9.50
C ILE A 150 -6.26 23.08 -8.24
N ILE A 151 -6.42 21.76 -8.37
CA ILE A 151 -6.40 20.86 -7.22
C ILE A 151 -5.01 20.82 -6.58
N SER A 152 -3.94 20.93 -7.36
CA SER A 152 -2.56 20.93 -6.85
C SER A 152 -2.20 22.23 -6.11
N GLU A 153 -2.73 23.37 -6.56
CA GLU A 153 -2.51 24.68 -5.94
C GLU A 153 -3.43 24.92 -4.74
N MET A 154 -4.56 24.23 -4.68
CA MET A 154 -5.58 24.41 -3.63
C MET A 154 -5.04 24.02 -2.25
N GLY A 155 -4.96 25.00 -1.35
CA GLY A 155 -4.60 24.78 0.05
C GLY A 155 -5.67 24.07 0.87
N ALA A 156 -5.36 23.75 2.14
CA ALA A 156 -6.23 23.04 3.08
C ALA A 156 -7.62 23.69 3.30
N LEU A 157 -7.66 25.03 3.26
CA LEU A 157 -8.84 25.84 3.58
C LEU A 157 -9.48 26.46 2.35
N GLU A 158 -8.86 26.27 1.18
CA GLU A 158 -9.37 26.77 -0.08
C GLU A 158 -10.46 25.83 -0.60
N LYS A 159 -11.43 26.43 -1.29
CA LYS A 159 -12.54 25.73 -1.88
C LYS A 159 -12.65 26.08 -3.35
N ALA A 160 -13.06 25.11 -4.14
CA ALA A 160 -13.50 25.34 -5.50
C ALA A 160 -14.89 24.72 -5.69
N GLU A 161 -15.58 25.13 -6.75
CA GLU A 161 -16.88 24.60 -7.13
C GLU A 161 -16.74 23.88 -8.47
N LEU A 162 -16.99 22.58 -8.47
CA LEU A 162 -17.07 21.79 -9.70
C LEU A 162 -18.49 21.77 -10.22
N LEU A 163 -18.68 22.03 -11.51
CA LEU A 163 -19.91 21.73 -12.23
C LEU A 163 -19.81 20.31 -12.77
N VAL A 164 -20.66 19.42 -12.26
CA VAL A 164 -20.64 17.98 -12.55
C VAL A 164 -21.89 17.59 -13.34
N SER A 165 -21.72 16.70 -14.31
CA SER A 165 -22.79 15.97 -14.99
C SER A 165 -22.76 14.50 -14.58
N ARG A 166 -23.85 14.02 -13.98
CA ARG A 166 -24.08 12.60 -13.67
C ARG A 166 -25.47 12.21 -14.17
N ASP A 167 -25.55 11.18 -15.00
CA ASP A 167 -26.81 10.71 -15.60
C ASP A 167 -27.62 11.87 -16.25
N GLN A 168 -26.93 12.74 -16.99
CA GLN A 168 -27.49 13.95 -17.63
C GLN A 168 -28.03 15.02 -16.67
N LYS A 169 -27.80 14.90 -15.36
CA LYS A 169 -28.14 15.90 -14.37
C LYS A 169 -26.93 16.74 -14.03
N LEU A 170 -27.12 18.05 -14.10
CA LEU A 170 -26.10 19.03 -13.73
C LEU A 170 -26.27 19.47 -12.29
N PHE A 171 -25.18 19.51 -11.55
CA PHE A 171 -25.15 20.04 -10.19
C PHE A 171 -23.73 20.49 -9.82
N SER A 172 -23.66 21.38 -8.83
CA SER A 172 -22.40 21.87 -8.29
C SER A 172 -21.95 21.03 -7.10
N ILE A 173 -20.65 20.77 -7.00
CA ILE A 173 -20.01 20.19 -5.83
C ILE A 173 -18.94 21.15 -5.31
N SER A 174 -19.01 21.51 -4.03
CA SER A 174 -17.91 22.22 -3.37
C SER A 174 -16.82 21.22 -3.00
N ILE A 175 -15.61 21.48 -3.47
CA ILE A 175 -14.42 20.66 -3.20
C ILE A 175 -13.43 21.41 -2.33
N ASN A 176 -12.63 20.65 -1.59
CA ASN A 176 -11.48 21.13 -0.83
C ASN A 176 -10.43 20.02 -0.77
N ASN A 177 -9.18 20.36 -0.47
CA ASN A 177 -8.18 19.35 -0.19
C ASN A 177 -8.23 18.92 1.28
N SER A 178 -7.93 17.65 1.51
CA SER A 178 -7.73 17.09 2.86
C SER A 178 -6.28 16.68 3.06
N LEU A 179 -5.81 16.73 4.31
CA LEU A 179 -4.50 16.20 4.66
C LEU A 179 -4.46 14.69 4.33
N TYR A 180 -3.45 14.29 3.59
CA TYR A 180 -3.18 12.91 3.23
C TYR A 180 -1.76 12.54 3.64
N VAL A 181 -1.66 11.57 4.54
CA VAL A 181 -0.40 10.92 4.87
C VAL A 181 -0.08 9.93 3.75
N LYS A 182 1.05 10.12 3.08
CA LYS A 182 1.56 9.25 2.02
C LYS A 182 2.75 8.44 2.59
N PRO A 183 2.53 7.20 3.04
CA PRO A 183 3.61 6.36 3.53
C PRO A 183 4.63 6.08 2.44
N GLN A 184 5.91 6.27 2.76
CA GLN A 184 7.01 6.00 1.85
C GLN A 184 8.22 5.53 2.65
N PHE A 185 8.85 4.45 2.18
CA PHE A 185 9.97 3.82 2.88
C PHE A 185 11.13 3.63 1.90
N HIS A 186 12.33 4.03 2.32
CA HIS A 186 13.56 3.82 1.56
C HIS A 186 14.40 2.74 2.21
N PHE A 187 14.70 1.70 1.44
CA PHE A 187 15.53 0.58 1.86
C PHE A 187 16.95 0.77 1.33
N SER A 188 17.94 0.65 2.20
CA SER A 188 19.35 0.75 1.83
C SER A 188 20.19 -0.29 2.56
N ALA A 189 21.16 -0.85 1.85
CA ALA A 189 22.13 -1.78 2.43
C ALA A 189 22.89 -1.13 3.59
N ASN A 190 23.08 -1.87 4.68
CA ASN A 190 23.91 -1.45 5.80
C ASN A 190 25.15 -2.34 5.91
N SER A 191 26.14 -2.05 5.07
CA SER A 191 27.38 -2.83 4.90
C SER A 191 28.32 -2.79 6.11
N THR A 192 28.08 -1.90 7.08
CA THR A 192 28.88 -1.78 8.31
C THR A 192 28.22 -2.45 9.52
N SER A 193 27.02 -3.02 9.37
CA SER A 193 26.33 -3.72 10.44
C SER A 193 27.00 -5.07 10.74
N SER A 194 26.92 -5.53 12.00
CA SER A 194 27.31 -6.89 12.39
C SER A 194 26.52 -7.99 11.68
N ASN A 195 25.50 -7.62 10.88
CA ASN A 195 24.58 -8.48 10.16
C ASN A 195 24.90 -8.61 8.67
N ALA A 196 26.09 -8.16 8.21
CA ALA A 196 26.48 -8.23 6.80
C ALA A 196 26.41 -9.65 6.20
N SER A 197 26.67 -10.69 7.00
CA SER A 197 26.52 -12.09 6.57
C SER A 197 25.07 -12.47 6.30
N LEU A 198 24.12 -11.98 7.12
CA LEU A 198 22.69 -12.20 6.95
C LEU A 198 22.16 -11.43 5.73
N TYR A 199 22.64 -10.21 5.51
CA TYR A 199 22.32 -9.43 4.32
C TYR A 199 22.70 -10.17 3.03
N ASN A 200 23.92 -10.70 2.96
CA ASN A 200 24.39 -11.47 1.81
C ASN A 200 23.59 -12.76 1.60
N TYR A 201 23.21 -13.43 2.70
CA TYR A 201 22.33 -14.60 2.61
C TYR A 201 20.93 -14.23 2.08
N TRP A 202 20.43 -13.05 2.42
CA TRP A 202 19.11 -12.58 2.01
C TRP A 202 19.02 -12.22 0.52
N LEU A 203 20.10 -11.72 -0.07
CA LEU A 203 20.15 -11.29 -1.48
C LEU A 203 20.60 -12.35 -2.49
N ARG A 204 20.85 -13.57 -2.03
CA ARG A 204 21.37 -14.65 -2.87
C ARG A 204 20.35 -15.21 -3.86
#